data_AF-A0A2V9SP36-F1
#
_entry.id   AF-A0A2V9SP36-F1
#
_cell.length_a   1.000
_cell.length_b   1.000
_cell.length_c   1.000
_cell.angle_alpha   90.00
_cell.angle_beta   90.00
_cell.angle_gamma   90.00
#
_symmetry.space_group_name_H-M   'P 1'
#
loop_
_entity.id
_entity.type
_entity.pdbx_description
1 polymer ?
#
loop_
_entity_poly.entity_id
_entity_poly.type
_entity_poly.pdbx_seq_one_letter_code
_entity_poly.pdbx_strand_id
1 'polypeptide(L)' 'MQDVYILSAVRTPIGKFGGSLASLTAADMGVAAAKSAIERARIR' A
#
# COMPACT_ATOMS: atom_id res chain seq x y z
N MET A 1 -17.48 -5.69 -23.49
CA MET A 1 -17.16 -5.04 -22.21
C MET A 1 -16.51 -6.08 -21.32
N GLN A 2 -15.43 -5.75 -20.61
CA GLN A 2 -14.78 -6.67 -19.67
C GLN A 2 -15.11 -6.25 -18.25
N ASP A 3 -15.40 -7.23 -17.40
CA ASP A 3 -15.71 -6.99 -15.99
C ASP A 3 -14.43 -6.63 -15.22
N VAL A 4 -14.54 -5.65 -14.31
CA VAL A 4 -13.42 -5.14 -13.51
C VAL A 4 -13.70 -5.42 -12.04
N TYR A 5 -12.72 -6.00 -11.35
CA TYR A 5 -12.83 -6.40 -9.95
C TYR A 5 -11.68 -5.83 -9.11
N ILE A 6 -11.95 -5.55 -7.84
CA ILE A 6 -10.94 -5.19 -6.85
C ILE A 6 -10.51 -6.47 -6.13
N LEU A 7 -9.26 -6.88 -6.31
CA LEU A 7 -8.73 -8.13 -5.73
C LEU A 7 -8.19 -7.94 -4.31
N SER A 8 -7.73 -6.75 -3.96
CA SER A 8 -7.29 -6.40 -2.61
C SER A 8 -7.32 -4.88 -2.38
N ALA A 9 -7.43 -4.47 -1.12
CA ALA A 9 -7.34 -3.06 -0.72
C ALA A 9 -6.63 -2.96 0.63
N VAL A 10 -5.53 -2.21 0.67
CA VAL A 10 -4.71 -1.99 1.87
C VAL A 10 -4.18 -0.57 1.92
N ARG A 11 -3.71 -0.17 3.10
CA ARG A 11 -3.10 1.14 3.34
C ARG A 11 -2.01 1.05 4.39
N THR A 12 -1.11 2.03 4.39
CA THR A 12 -0.28 2.30 5.55
C THR A 12 -1.11 2.96 6.67
N PRO A 13 -0.62 2.94 7.92
CA PRO A 13 -1.11 3.84 8.95
C PRO A 13 -0.89 5.31 8.55
N ILE A 14 -1.71 6.20 9.10
CA ILE A 14 -1.52 7.64 8.91
C ILE A 14 -0.56 8.13 9.98
N GLY A 15 0.62 8.59 9.56
CA GLY A 15 1.61 9.20 10.45
C GLY A 15 1.24 10.63 10.81
N LYS A 16 1.60 11.05 12.02
CA LYS A 16 1.62 12.48 12.39
C LYS A 16 2.89 13.13 11.83
N PHE A 17 2.85 14.44 11.62
CA PHE A 17 4.04 15.21 11.26
C PHE A 17 5.14 15.02 12.31
N GLY A 18 6.36 14.69 11.88
CA GLY A 18 7.48 14.36 12.76
C GLY A 18 7.33 13.05 13.56
N GLY A 19 6.34 12.21 13.26
CA GLY A 19 6.05 10.97 13.99
C GLY A 19 6.74 9.73 13.42
N SER A 20 6.16 8.56 13.68
CA SER A 20 6.76 7.24 13.42
C SER A 20 7.10 6.93 11.95
N LEU A 21 6.53 7.68 11.00
CA LEU A 21 6.79 7.51 9.56
C LEU A 21 7.69 8.62 8.99
N ALA A 22 8.17 9.56 9.82
CA ALA A 22 8.89 10.75 9.35
C ALA A 22 10.24 10.45 8.68
N SER A 23 10.84 9.30 8.97
CA SER A 23 12.09 8.85 8.34
C SER A 23 11.89 8.17 6.99
N LEU A 24 10.64 7.88 6.59
CA LEU A 24 10.34 7.18 5.35
C LEU A 24 9.98 8.16 4.24
N THR A 25 10.42 7.88 3.02
CA THR A 25 9.97 8.63 1.85
C THR A 25 8.55 8.22 1.45
N ALA A 26 7.91 9.06 0.63
CA ALA A 26 6.63 8.70 0.02
C ALA A 26 6.73 7.40 -0.82
N ALA A 27 7.86 7.20 -1.49
CA ALA A 27 8.12 5.99 -2.27
C ALA A 27 8.22 4.75 -1.38
N ASP A 28 8.91 4.81 -0.24
CA ASP A 28 9.01 3.69 0.70
C ASP A 28 7.63 3.24 1.20
N MET A 29 6.79 4.21 1.57
CA MET A 29 5.41 3.95 1.99
C MET A 29 4.56 3.36 0.86
N GLY A 30 4.72 3.88 -0.36
CA GLY A 30 4.07 3.34 -1.55
C GLY A 30 4.47 1.90 -1.85
N VAL A 31 5.76 1.59 -1.77
CA VAL A 31 6.30 0.23 -1.95
C VAL A 31 5.74 -0.72 -0.89
N ALA A 32 5.68 -0.30 0.38
CA ALA A 32 5.10 -1.12 1.44
C ALA A 32 3.62 -1.43 1.19
N ALA A 33 2.83 -0.43 0.77
CA ALA A 33 1.42 -0.62 0.43
C ALA A 33 1.23 -1.52 -0.80
N ALA A 34 1.98 -1.27 -1.88
CA ALA A 34 1.88 -2.02 -3.14
C ALA A 34 2.27 -3.49 -2.96
N LYS A 35 3.40 -3.77 -2.29
CA LYS A 35 3.82 -5.15 -1.99
C LYS A 35 2.75 -5.92 -1.22
N SER A 36 2.19 -5.29 -0.19
CA SER A 36 1.13 -5.89 0.61
C SER A 36 -0.16 -6.13 -0.19
N ALA A 37 -0.51 -5.22 -1.11
CA ALA A 37 -1.68 -5.35 -1.96
C ALA A 37 -1.54 -6.54 -2.93
N ILE A 38 -0.38 -6.67 -3.59
CA ILE A 38 -0.06 -7.77 -4.51
C ILE A 38 -0.08 -9.11 -3.78
N GLU A 39 0.56 -9.17 -2.61
CA GLU A 39 0.59 -10.39 -1.77
C GLU A 39 -0.82 -10.83 -1.36
N ARG A 40 -1.67 -9.90 -0.89
CA ARG A 40 -3.05 -10.20 -0.49
C ARG A 40 -3.96 -10.54 -1.66
N ALA A 41 -3.71 -9.96 -2.82
CA ALA A 41 -4.39 -10.33 -4.06
C ALA A 41 -3.98 -11.73 -4.56
N ARG A 42 -2.90 -12.31 -4.01
CA ARG A 42 -2.34 -13.62 -4.39
C ARG A 42 -2.03 -13.72 -5.88
N ILE A 43 -1.49 -12.64 -6.45
CA ILE A 43 -1.07 -12.54 -7.85
C ILE A 43 0.47 -12.58 -7.97
N ARG A 44 0.99 -13.06 -9.09
CA ARG A 44 2.43 -13.23 -9.37
C ARG A 44 2.96 -12.18 -10.33
#